data_AF-A0A968VH80-F1
#
_entry.id   AF-A0A968VH80-F1
#
_cell.length_a   1.000
_cell.length_b   1.000
_cell.length_c   1.000
_cell.angle_alpha   90.00
_cell.angle_beta   90.00
_cell.angle_gamma   90.00
#
_symmetry.space_group_name_H-M   'P 1'
#
loop_
_entity.id
_entity.type
_entity.pdbx_description
1 polymer ?
#
loop_
_entity_poly.entity_id
_entity_poly.type
_entity_poly.pdbx_seq_one_letter_code
_entity_poly.pdbx_strand_id
1 'polypeptide(L)'
;MSRPRVTRGWPLEAFVGDRVVCILEGEHLDQVDSITVEPMGKGILITIGDPHGQLPDPPPQSDQALTVTFEIQPTTYPGEKRILLHSQAGCSDPLPFLIMM
;
A
#
# COMPACT_ATOMS: atom_id res chain seq x y z
N MET A 1 22.11 4.13 -0.35
CA MET A 1 20.64 4.27 -0.31
C MET A 1 20.10 3.03 0.35
N SER A 2 19.07 3.17 1.17
CA SER A 2 18.52 2.07 1.97
C SER A 2 17.15 1.71 1.45
N ARG A 3 16.83 0.42 1.41
CA ARG A 3 15.51 -0.06 0.95
C ARG A 3 14.39 0.42 1.89
N PRO A 4 13.18 0.73 1.37
CA PRO A 4 12.02 1.06 2.18
C PRO A 4 11.72 -0.04 3.19
N ARG A 5 11.41 0.35 4.43
CA ARG A 5 11.01 -0.61 5.48
C ARG A 5 9.77 -0.11 6.19
N VAL A 6 8.70 -0.89 6.14
CA VAL A 6 7.49 -0.61 6.94
C VAL A 6 7.64 -1.31 8.29
N THR A 7 7.40 -0.57 9.37
CA THR A 7 7.51 -1.05 10.76
C THR A 7 6.15 -1.07 11.47
N ARG A 8 5.24 -0.20 11.05
CA ARG A 8 3.87 -0.10 11.57
C ARG A 8 2.97 0.47 10.47
N GLY A 9 1.66 0.25 10.54
CA GLY A 9 0.74 0.68 9.47
C GLY A 9 0.26 -0.50 8.65
N TRP A 10 -0.59 -1.30 9.27
CA TRP A 10 -1.41 -2.30 8.61
C TRP A 10 -2.58 -2.62 9.54
N PRO A 11 -3.84 -2.30 9.24
CA PRO A 11 -4.91 -3.10 9.79
C PRO A 11 -4.77 -4.49 9.14
N LEU A 12 -4.53 -5.51 9.96
CA LEU A 12 -4.48 -6.95 9.61
C LEU A 12 -5.77 -7.48 8.98
N GLU A 13 -6.65 -6.61 8.51
CA GLU A 13 -8.07 -6.83 8.36
C GLU A 13 -8.42 -6.81 6.87
N ALA A 14 -8.88 -7.95 6.38
CA ALA A 14 -10.24 -8.04 5.84
C ALA A 14 -10.72 -6.78 5.07
N PHE A 15 -10.40 -6.67 3.78
CA PHE A 15 -10.98 -5.63 2.95
C PHE A 15 -12.47 -5.90 2.71
N VAL A 16 -13.33 -4.95 3.09
CA VAL A 16 -14.77 -4.94 2.77
C VAL A 16 -15.08 -3.65 2.03
N GLY A 17 -15.26 -3.73 0.70
CA GLY A 17 -15.57 -2.59 -0.18
C GLY A 17 -14.53 -2.31 -1.28
N ASP A 18 -14.72 -1.22 -2.02
CA ASP A 18 -14.01 -0.95 -3.28
C ASP A 18 -12.73 -0.10 -3.12
N ARG A 19 -12.53 0.58 -1.97
CA ARG A 19 -11.38 1.48 -1.75
C ARG A 19 -10.91 1.47 -0.31
N VAL A 20 -9.60 1.52 -0.12
CA VAL A 20 -8.96 1.71 1.20
C VAL A 20 -7.83 2.72 1.06
N VAL A 21 -7.78 3.65 2.01
CA VAL A 21 -6.66 4.57 2.18
C VAL A 21 -5.97 4.20 3.49
N CYS A 22 -4.66 3.95 3.45
CA CYS A 22 -3.87 3.59 4.62
C CYS A 22 -2.60 4.43 4.73
N ILE A 23 -2.10 4.57 5.96
CA ILE A 23 -0.82 5.21 6.25
C ILE A 23 0.17 4.11 6.63
N LEU A 24 1.25 3.98 5.86
CA LEU A 24 2.38 3.12 6.16
C LEU A 24 3.41 3.93 6.96
N GLU A 25 3.89 3.38 8.06
CA GLU A 25 4.90 3.99 8.94
C GLU A 25 6.19 3.17 8.93
N GLY A 26 7.34 3.82 8.81
CA GLY A 26 8.56 3.11 8.49
C GLY A 26 9.81 3.96 8.37
N GLU A 27 10.71 3.51 7.51
CA GLU A 27 11.95 4.19 7.14
C GLU A 27 12.09 4.19 5.61
N HIS A 28 12.66 5.28 5.09
CA HIS A 28 12.94 5.48 3.67
C HIS A 28 11.70 5.41 2.77
N LEU A 29 10.53 5.81 3.30
CA LEU A 29 9.28 5.78 2.53
C LEU A 29 9.16 6.93 1.51
N ASP A 30 9.97 7.97 1.66
CA ASP A 30 10.17 9.06 0.71
C ASP A 30 10.82 8.60 -0.60
N GLN A 31 11.50 7.45 -0.56
CA GLN A 31 12.19 6.87 -1.72
C GLN A 31 11.30 5.91 -2.53
N VAL A 32 10.05 5.69 -2.10
CA VAL A 32 9.12 4.81 -2.80
C VAL A 32 8.64 5.47 -4.08
N ASP A 33 8.90 4.82 -5.22
CA ASP A 33 8.51 5.30 -6.56
C ASP A 33 7.25 4.61 -7.09
N SER A 34 7.03 3.36 -6.68
CA SER A 34 5.95 2.53 -7.17
C SER A 34 5.64 1.40 -6.18
N ILE A 35 4.43 0.88 -6.29
CA ILE A 35 3.91 -0.19 -5.42
C ILE A 35 3.30 -1.25 -6.31
N THR A 36 3.56 -2.53 -6.02
CA THR A 36 2.95 -3.65 -6.73
C THR A 36 2.26 -4.63 -5.79
N VAL A 37 1.31 -5.38 -6.34
CA VAL A 37 0.62 -6.48 -5.63
C VAL A 37 0.87 -7.81 -6.35
N GLU A 38 1.37 -8.80 -5.64
CA GLU A 38 1.68 -10.15 -6.12
C GLU A 38 0.78 -11.22 -5.46
N PRO A 39 0.50 -12.38 -6.09
CA PRO A 39 0.99 -12.84 -7.41
C PRO A 39 0.20 -12.26 -8.61
N MET A 40 -0.96 -11.65 -8.41
CA MET A 40 -1.70 -10.94 -9.47
C MET A 40 -2.48 -9.77 -8.87
N GLY A 41 -1.95 -8.56 -8.95
CA GLY A 41 -2.66 -7.31 -8.63
C GLY A 41 -3.71 -6.90 -9.66
N LYS A 42 -4.20 -7.82 -10.49
CA LYS A 42 -5.16 -7.50 -11.56
C LYS A 42 -6.46 -6.98 -10.93
N GLY A 43 -6.87 -5.79 -11.35
CA GLY A 43 -8.04 -5.10 -10.81
C GLY A 43 -7.78 -4.32 -9.51
N ILE A 44 -6.52 -4.24 -9.04
CA ILE A 44 -6.15 -3.36 -7.93
C ILE A 44 -5.42 -2.15 -8.51
N LEU A 45 -6.02 -0.97 -8.38
CA LEU A 45 -5.35 0.29 -8.66
C LEU A 45 -4.69 0.80 -7.38
N ILE A 46 -3.43 1.24 -7.48
CA ILE A 46 -2.67 1.74 -6.35
C ILE A 46 -2.26 3.18 -6.64
N THR A 47 -2.46 4.07 -5.69
CA THR A 47 -2.04 5.47 -5.78
C THR A 47 -1.30 5.85 -4.52
N ILE A 48 -0.13 6.48 -4.64
CA ILE A 48 0.55 7.12 -3.51
C ILE A 48 -0.20 8.41 -3.18
N GLY A 49 -0.60 8.56 -1.93
CA GLY A 49 -1.46 9.64 -1.43
C GLY A 49 -2.92 9.22 -1.26
N ASP A 50 -3.75 10.22 -1.01
CA ASP A 50 -5.20 10.11 -0.87
C ASP A 50 -5.89 11.04 -1.89
N PRO A 51 -6.00 10.61 -3.16
CA PRO A 51 -6.53 11.46 -4.23
C PRO A 51 -8.02 11.77 -4.07
N HIS A 52 -8.72 11.07 -3.17
CA HIS A 52 -10.16 11.22 -2.95
C HIS A 52 -10.49 11.92 -1.63
N GLY A 53 -9.48 12.31 -0.84
CA GLY A 53 -9.66 13.00 0.44
C GLY A 53 -10.48 12.21 1.46
N GLN A 54 -10.28 10.89 1.53
CA GLN A 54 -10.96 10.05 2.53
C GLN A 54 -10.43 10.28 3.96
N LEU A 55 -9.17 10.70 4.09
CA LEU A 55 -8.54 11.06 5.35
C LEU A 55 -8.64 12.58 5.57
N PRO A 56 -8.98 13.04 6.79
CA PRO A 56 -9.13 14.46 7.09
C PRO A 56 -7.81 15.24 7.03
N ASP A 57 -6.67 14.58 7.28
CA ASP A 57 -5.33 15.18 7.21
C ASP A 57 -4.28 14.07 6.95
N PRO A 58 -4.19 13.53 5.72
CA PRO A 58 -3.23 12.47 5.41
C PRO A 58 -1.81 13.02 5.48
N PRO A 59 -0.86 12.32 6.13
CA PRO A 59 0.52 12.79 6.19
C PRO A 59 1.09 12.89 4.76
N PRO A 60 1.85 13.95 4.47
CA PRO A 60 2.61 14.02 3.23
C PRO A 60 3.64 12.88 3.21
N GLN A 61 4.02 12.44 2.00
CA GLN A 61 5.08 11.46 1.84
C GLN A 61 6.36 11.99 2.50
N SER A 62 6.92 11.18 3.39
CA SER A 62 8.12 11.49 4.19
C SER A 62 8.96 10.24 4.37
N ASP A 63 10.13 10.40 4.98
CA ASP A 63 11.01 9.26 5.32
C ASP A 63 10.33 8.25 6.24
N GLN A 64 9.36 8.70 7.06
CA GLN A 64 8.69 7.91 8.08
C GLN A 64 7.26 7.52 7.76
N ALA A 65 6.57 8.24 6.87
CA ALA A 65 5.16 8.00 6.59
C ALA A 65 4.84 8.07 5.09
N LEU A 66 4.01 7.14 4.62
CA LEU A 66 3.51 7.08 3.26
C LEU A 66 2.01 6.75 3.25
N THR A 67 1.21 7.70 2.79
CA THR A 67 -0.21 7.46 2.52
C THR A 67 -0.34 6.70 1.19
N VAL A 68 -1.15 5.64 1.15
CA VAL A 68 -1.40 4.83 -0.05
C VAL A 68 -2.89 4.53 -0.14
N THR A 69 -3.43 4.68 -1.35
CA THR A 69 -4.79 4.31 -1.69
C THR A 69 -4.80 3.06 -2.57
N PHE A 70 -5.60 2.07 -2.19
CA PHE A 70 -5.90 0.86 -2.94
C PHE A 70 -7.36 0.91 -3.40
N GLU A 71 -7.60 0.78 -4.70
CA GLU A 71 -8.94 0.60 -5.25
C GLU A 71 -9.05 -0.82 -5.81
N ILE A 72 -9.98 -1.61 -5.31
CA ILE A 72 -10.16 -3.01 -5.67
C ILE A 72 -11.40 -3.11 -6.54
N GLN A 73 -11.23 -3.59 -7.77
CA GLN A 73 -12.35 -3.86 -8.65
C GLN A 73 -13.12 -5.10 -8.15
N PRO A 74 -14.45 -5.15 -8.32
CA PRO A 74 -15.26 -6.32 -7.96
C PRO A 74 -14.85 -7.63 -8.66
N THR A 75 -14.06 -7.53 -9.74
CA THR A 75 -13.54 -8.67 -10.50
C THR A 75 -12.20 -9.20 -9.96
N THR A 76 -11.61 -8.54 -8.96
CA THR A 76 -10.36 -8.98 -8.35
C THR A 76 -10.55 -10.27 -7.57
N TYR A 77 -9.71 -11.26 -7.84
CA TYR A 77 -9.80 -12.56 -7.20
C TYR A 77 -9.43 -12.48 -5.70
N PRO A 78 -10.28 -12.98 -4.78
CA PRO A 78 -10.04 -12.98 -3.34
C PRO A 78 -8.77 -13.75 -2.92
N GLY A 79 -8.41 -13.62 -1.65
CA GLY A 79 -7.32 -14.37 -1.03
C GLY A 79 -6.06 -13.54 -0.77
N GLU A 80 -5.02 -14.24 -0.34
CA GLU A 80 -3.76 -13.63 0.09
C GLU A 80 -2.97 -13.06 -1.08
N LYS A 81 -2.56 -11.80 -0.93
CA LYS A 81 -1.63 -11.08 -1.79
C LYS A 81 -0.48 -10.53 -0.95
N ARG A 82 0.51 -10.00 -1.64
CA ARG A 82 1.67 -9.33 -1.06
C ARG A 82 1.88 -7.98 -1.71
N ILE A 83 2.14 -6.97 -0.91
CA ILE A 83 2.48 -5.63 -1.36
C ILE A 83 3.99 -5.46 -1.29
N LEU A 84 4.56 -4.95 -2.37
CA LEU A 84 5.97 -4.60 -2.46
C LEU A 84 6.09 -3.11 -2.76
N LEU A 85 6.86 -2.41 -1.94
CA LEU A 85 7.26 -1.03 -2.18
C LEU A 85 8.58 -1.03 -2.96
N HIS A 86 8.62 -0.35 -4.10
CA HIS A 86 9.80 -0.29 -4.95
C HIS A 86 10.48 1.06 -4.79
N SER A 87 11.81 1.03 -4.88
CA SER A 87 12.68 2.20 -4.87
C SER A 87 13.93 1.89 -5.69
N GLN A 88 14.73 2.92 -5.98
CA GLN A 88 16.06 2.73 -6.58
C GLN A 88 17.02 1.88 -5.73
N ALA A 89 16.80 1.80 -4.41
CA ALA A 89 17.60 1.00 -3.49
C ALA A 89 17.16 -0.48 -3.42
N GLY A 90 16.04 -0.82 -4.06
CA GLY A 90 15.44 -2.16 -4.04
C GLY A 90 14.05 -2.18 -3.40
N CYS A 91 13.48 -3.40 -3.32
CA CYS A 91 12.14 -3.63 -2.80
C CYS A 91 12.12 -3.74 -1.27
N SER A 92 11.01 -3.33 -0.66
CA SER A 92 10.71 -3.64 0.74
C SER A 92 10.54 -5.15 0.96
N ASP A 93 10.54 -5.56 2.22
CA ASP A 93 10.00 -6.87 2.58
C ASP A 93 8.49 -6.91 2.23
N PRO A 94 7.94 -8.06 1.80
CA PRO A 94 6.55 -8.16 1.35
C PRO A 94 5.57 -7.96 2.51
N LEU A 95 4.61 -7.07 2.32
CA LEU A 95 3.55 -6.82 3.30
C LEU A 95 2.32 -7.69 2.96
N PRO A 96 1.74 -8.42 3.93
CA PRO A 96 0.59 -9.28 3.67
C PRO A 96 -0.66 -8.45 3.37
N PHE A 97 -1.46 -8.84 2.37
CA PHE A 97 -2.72 -8.17 2.01
C PHE A 97 -3.81 -9.19 1.69
N LEU A 98 -4.88 -9.21 2.48
CA LEU A 98 -5.98 -10.17 2.33
C LEU A 98 -7.21 -9.49 1.75
N ILE A 99 -7.65 -9.97 0.59
CA ILE A 99 -8.92 -9.56 -0.03
C ILE A 99 -9.99 -10.58 0.35
N MET A 100 -11.08 -10.12 0.97
CA MET A 100 -12.25 -10.94 1.31
C MET A 100 -13.47 -10.54 0.46
N MET A 101 -14.48 -11.41 0.42
CA MET A 101 -15.76 -11.18 -0.25
C MET A 101 -16.86 -10.89 0.77
#